data_AF-A0A9D1IJA4-F1
#
_entry.id   AF-A0A9D1IJA4-F1
#
_cell.length_a   1.000
_cell.length_b   1.000
_cell.length_c   1.000
_cell.angle_alpha   90.00
_cell.angle_beta   90.00
_cell.angle_gamma   90.00
#
_symmetry.space_group_name_H-M   'P 1'
#
loop_
_entity.id
_entity.type
_entity.pdbx_description
1 polymer ?
#
loop_
_entity_poly.entity_id
_entity_poly.type
_entity_poly.pdbx_seq_one_letter_code
_entity_poly.pdbx_strand_id
1 'polypeptide(L)'
;MSRSTFRVLFYLKRNAPKKNGMIPVMCRITVNGKVSQFSSKLDVEEKMWNVELGKLTGRSLVAQEGNRMLDKIRLGINKAYQEVCDTDGYVTAEKVRNAYLGLGQNHKTLLAVFKQHNEDYAKQVGKMKSERSYWKYCVVYNHLTEFIKQRYKMSDIALRELTPAFITDFELFLRTEKNHCTNTVWSYMMPFRSIIFTAINNGWLARDPFYAYHITKEETKRGFLTKEEITALINGTFKKKSYELIRDLFIFCCFTGLSWRDMYNLTEENLQT
;
A
#
# COMPACT_ATOMS: atom_id res chain seq x y z
N MET A 1 -19.11 -24.57 19.90
CA MET A 1 -18.67 -23.97 18.62
C MET A 1 -19.21 -24.81 17.48
N SER A 2 -20.03 -24.28 16.57
CA SER A 2 -20.54 -25.06 15.44
C SER A 2 -19.38 -25.45 14.52
N ARG A 3 -19.18 -26.75 14.32
CA ARG A 3 -18.17 -27.28 13.40
C ARG A 3 -18.48 -26.78 11.99
N SER A 4 -17.70 -25.85 11.44
CA SER A 4 -17.85 -25.43 10.05
C SER A 4 -17.74 -26.65 9.14
N THR A 5 -18.71 -26.87 8.26
CA THR A 5 -18.67 -28.00 7.32
C THR A 5 -17.78 -27.61 6.15
N PHE A 6 -16.74 -28.40 5.86
CA PHE A 6 -15.80 -28.15 4.77
C PHE A 6 -15.65 -29.41 3.90
N ARG A 7 -15.77 -29.25 2.58
CA ARG A 7 -15.66 -30.35 1.61
C ARG A 7 -15.02 -29.90 0.30
N VAL A 8 -14.12 -30.74 -0.24
CA VAL A 8 -13.48 -30.56 -1.55
C VAL A 8 -13.85 -31.71 -2.49
N LEU A 9 -14.46 -31.38 -3.62
CA LEU A 9 -14.92 -32.35 -4.62
C LEU A 9 -14.36 -32.02 -6.00
N PHE A 10 -14.05 -33.05 -6.78
CA PHE A 10 -13.68 -32.93 -8.19
C PHE A 10 -14.80 -33.51 -9.07
N TYR A 11 -15.10 -32.86 -10.19
CA TYR A 11 -16.15 -33.31 -11.12
C TYR A 11 -15.88 -32.86 -12.56
N LEU A 12 -16.48 -33.53 -13.53
CA LEU A 12 -16.37 -33.16 -14.94
C LEU A 12 -17.35 -32.04 -15.32
N LYS A 13 -16.87 -31.02 -16.04
CA LYS A 13 -17.73 -29.99 -16.64
C LYS A 13 -18.31 -30.49 -17.97
N ARG A 14 -19.22 -31.47 -17.91
CA ARG A 14 -19.83 -32.16 -19.08
C ARG A 14 -20.47 -31.21 -20.10
N ASN A 15 -20.99 -30.07 -19.65
CA ASN A 15 -21.66 -29.09 -20.52
C ASN A 15 -20.69 -28.19 -21.32
N ALA A 16 -19.37 -28.43 -21.22
CA ALA A 16 -18.36 -27.65 -21.94
C ALA A 16 -17.14 -28.52 -22.33
N PRO A 17 -17.33 -29.55 -23.18
CA PRO A 17 -16.21 -30.33 -23.71
C PRO A 17 -15.32 -29.47 -24.61
N LYS A 18 -14.03 -29.77 -24.66
CA LYS A 18 -13.08 -29.11 -25.56
C LYS A 18 -13.22 -29.65 -26.99
N LYS A 19 -12.70 -28.91 -27.97
CA LYS A 19 -12.72 -29.29 -29.40
C LYS A 19 -12.07 -30.66 -29.66
N ASN A 20 -11.14 -31.10 -28.81
CA ASN A 20 -10.47 -32.39 -28.89
C ASN A 20 -11.22 -33.54 -28.17
N GLY A 21 -12.44 -33.32 -27.69
CA GLY A 21 -13.25 -34.33 -26.99
C GLY A 21 -12.92 -34.53 -25.50
N MET A 22 -11.89 -33.86 -24.98
CA MET A 22 -11.55 -33.93 -23.55
C MET A 22 -12.47 -33.03 -22.72
N ILE A 23 -12.78 -33.45 -21.49
CA ILE A 23 -13.66 -32.72 -20.57
C ILE A 23 -12.82 -32.14 -19.42
N PRO A 24 -12.93 -30.83 -19.13
CA PRO A 24 -12.24 -30.22 -18.01
C PRO A 24 -12.72 -30.76 -16.67
N VAL A 25 -11.77 -31.09 -15.79
CA VAL A 25 -12.02 -31.41 -14.40
C VAL A 25 -12.11 -30.10 -13.60
N MET A 26 -13.19 -29.95 -12.84
CA MET A 26 -13.46 -28.81 -11.97
C MET A 26 -13.25 -29.19 -10.52
N CYS A 27 -12.76 -28.24 -9.73
CA CYS A 27 -12.71 -28.32 -8.28
C CYS A 27 -13.85 -27.50 -7.67
N ARG A 28 -14.54 -28.09 -6.70
CA ARG A 28 -15.61 -27.47 -5.90
C ARG A 28 -15.22 -27.47 -4.43
N ILE A 29 -15.19 -26.29 -3.83
CA ILE A 29 -15.03 -26.07 -2.39
C ILE A 29 -16.41 -25.74 -1.82
N THR A 30 -16.80 -26.43 -0.76
CA THR A 30 -18.03 -26.14 -0.01
C THR A 30 -17.68 -25.79 1.43
N VAL A 31 -18.16 -24.65 1.92
CA VAL A 31 -18.04 -24.21 3.31
C VAL A 31 -19.41 -23.77 3.80
N ASN A 32 -19.95 -24.41 4.85
CA ASN A 32 -21.24 -24.05 5.45
C ASN A 32 -22.37 -23.94 4.41
N GLY A 33 -22.44 -24.91 3.49
CA GLY A 33 -23.43 -24.95 2.41
C GLY A 33 -23.18 -24.00 1.24
N LYS A 34 -22.26 -23.03 1.35
CA LYS A 34 -21.88 -22.13 0.25
C LYS A 34 -20.75 -22.74 -0.57
N VAL A 35 -20.82 -22.56 -1.89
CA VAL A 35 -19.93 -23.20 -2.86
C VAL A 35 -19.06 -22.16 -3.58
N SER A 36 -17.81 -22.52 -3.84
CA SER A 36 -16.93 -21.83 -4.79
C SER A 36 -16.22 -22.85 -5.68
N GLN A 37 -15.96 -22.50 -6.94
CA GLN A 37 -15.45 -23.45 -7.94
C GLN A 37 -14.38 -22.84 -8.84
N PHE A 38 -13.47 -23.68 -9.32
CA PHE A 38 -12.40 -23.30 -10.26
C PHE A 38 -11.92 -24.52 -11.06
N SER A 39 -11.24 -24.29 -12.18
CA SER A 39 -10.69 -25.38 -13.01
C SER A 39 -9.42 -25.96 -12.38
N SER A 40 -9.28 -27.29 -12.37
CA SER A 40 -8.03 -27.95 -11.94
C SER A 40 -6.91 -27.87 -12.97
N LYS A 41 -7.21 -27.35 -14.18
CA LYS A 41 -6.35 -27.38 -15.38
C LYS A 41 -6.06 -28.79 -15.92
N LEU A 42 -6.76 -29.80 -15.43
CA LEU A 42 -6.72 -31.16 -15.96
C LEU A 42 -7.92 -31.39 -16.88
N ASP A 43 -7.68 -31.98 -18.05
CA ASP A 43 -8.72 -32.44 -18.96
C ASP A 43 -8.62 -33.96 -19.12
N VAL A 44 -9.75 -34.65 -19.13
CA VAL A 44 -9.79 -36.11 -19.17
C VAL A 44 -10.86 -36.60 -20.12
N GLU A 45 -10.70 -37.83 -20.63
CA GLU A 45 -11.77 -38.54 -21.33
C GLU A 45 -12.83 -39.00 -20.33
N GLU A 46 -14.10 -38.93 -20.71
CA GLU A 46 -15.21 -39.25 -19.80
C GLU A 46 -15.15 -40.69 -19.26
N LYS A 47 -14.79 -41.66 -20.10
CA LYS A 47 -14.66 -43.08 -19.71
C LYS A 47 -13.58 -43.33 -18.66
N MET A 48 -12.61 -42.43 -18.53
CA MET A 48 -11.52 -42.54 -17.56
C MET A 48 -11.89 -41.93 -16.20
N TRP A 49 -13.10 -41.43 -15.99
CA TRP A 49 -13.49 -40.76 -14.75
C TRP A 49 -14.40 -41.62 -13.87
N ASN A 50 -14.04 -41.78 -12.60
CA ASN A 50 -14.91 -42.34 -11.57
C ASN A 50 -15.68 -41.20 -10.88
N VAL A 51 -17.00 -41.19 -11.03
CA VAL A 51 -17.87 -40.15 -10.46
C VAL A 51 -17.91 -40.19 -8.93
N GLU A 52 -17.97 -41.39 -8.34
CA GLU A 52 -18.08 -41.57 -6.88
C GLU A 52 -16.80 -41.17 -6.16
N LEU A 53 -15.65 -41.58 -6.70
CA LEU A 53 -14.33 -41.29 -6.14
C LEU A 53 -13.84 -39.89 -6.50
N GLY A 54 -14.36 -39.29 -7.57
CA GLY A 54 -13.87 -38.02 -8.12
C GLY A 54 -12.41 -38.12 -8.58
N LYS A 55 -12.06 -39.24 -9.21
CA LYS A 55 -10.68 -39.62 -9.60
C LYS A 55 -10.68 -40.31 -10.96
N LEU A 56 -9.51 -40.37 -11.59
CA LEU A 56 -9.32 -41.16 -12.80
C LEU A 56 -9.30 -42.67 -12.46
N THR A 57 -9.92 -43.48 -13.30
CA THR A 57 -9.96 -44.95 -13.23
C THR A 57 -8.75 -45.58 -13.93
N GLY A 58 -8.39 -46.80 -13.51
CA GLY A 58 -7.34 -47.59 -14.13
C GLY A 58 -5.93 -47.35 -13.55
N ARG A 59 -4.95 -48.07 -14.11
CA ARG A 59 -3.54 -48.06 -13.68
C ARG A 59 -2.59 -47.44 -14.70
N SER A 60 -3.12 -46.78 -15.73
CA SER A 60 -2.29 -46.10 -16.73
C SER A 60 -1.46 -44.98 -16.09
N LEU A 61 -0.31 -44.67 -16.69
CA LEU A 61 0.53 -43.56 -16.23
C LEU A 61 -0.25 -42.25 -16.18
N VAL A 62 -1.06 -41.99 -17.20
CA VAL A 62 -1.96 -40.82 -17.29
C VAL A 62 -2.95 -40.76 -16.12
N ALA A 63 -3.57 -41.90 -15.76
CA ALA A 63 -4.51 -41.96 -14.64
C ALA A 63 -3.80 -41.70 -13.29
N GLN A 64 -2.60 -42.25 -13.11
CA GLN A 64 -1.81 -42.06 -11.90
C GLN A 64 -1.32 -40.60 -11.75
N GLU A 65 -0.80 -40.00 -12.82
CA GLU A 65 -0.36 -38.60 -12.84
C GLU A 65 -1.52 -37.62 -12.63
N GLY A 66 -2.66 -37.85 -13.32
CA GLY A 66 -3.87 -37.07 -13.13
C GLY A 66 -4.34 -37.12 -11.67
N ASN A 67 -4.40 -38.31 -11.07
CA ASN A 67 -4.76 -38.47 -9.67
C ASN A 67 -3.78 -37.81 -8.70
N ARG A 68 -2.46 -37.92 -8.95
CA ARG A 68 -1.43 -37.20 -8.17
C ARG A 68 -1.64 -35.68 -8.22
N MET A 69 -1.98 -35.14 -9.37
CA MET A 69 -2.26 -33.70 -9.51
C MET A 69 -3.51 -33.29 -8.74
N LEU A 70 -4.59 -34.07 -8.79
CA LEU A 70 -5.82 -33.82 -8.01
C LEU A 70 -5.54 -33.90 -6.50
N ASP A 71 -4.75 -34.87 -6.05
CA ASP A 71 -4.36 -35.01 -4.65
C ASP A 71 -3.50 -33.81 -4.20
N LYS A 72 -2.56 -33.33 -5.03
CA LYS A 72 -1.78 -32.10 -4.76
C LYS A 72 -2.68 -30.87 -4.62
N ILE A 73 -3.67 -30.71 -5.50
CA ILE A 73 -4.65 -29.63 -5.43
C ILE A 73 -5.43 -29.71 -4.12
N ARG A 74 -5.92 -30.90 -3.75
CA ARG A 74 -6.66 -31.12 -2.50
C ARG A 74 -5.83 -30.76 -1.26
N LEU A 75 -4.56 -31.17 -1.22
CA LEU A 75 -3.63 -30.80 -0.15
C LEU A 75 -3.45 -29.28 -0.04
N GLY A 76 -3.26 -28.60 -1.17
CA GLY A 76 -3.14 -27.13 -1.19
C GLY A 76 -4.39 -26.41 -0.69
N ILE A 77 -5.58 -26.89 -1.06
CA ILE A 77 -6.86 -26.31 -0.58
C ILE A 77 -7.02 -26.54 0.93
N ASN A 78 -6.67 -27.73 1.44
CA ASN A 78 -6.74 -28.01 2.87
C ASN A 78 -5.80 -27.09 3.67
N LYS A 79 -4.59 -26.84 3.15
CA LYS A 79 -3.67 -25.88 3.76
C LYS A 79 -4.25 -24.46 3.76
N ALA A 80 -4.79 -24.01 2.63
CA ALA A 80 -5.44 -22.70 2.53
C ALA A 80 -6.66 -22.57 3.47
N TYR A 81 -7.43 -23.64 3.67
CA TYR A 81 -8.53 -23.66 4.63
C TYR A 81 -8.02 -23.47 6.06
N GLN A 82 -6.94 -24.16 6.45
CA GLN A 82 -6.33 -24.02 7.77
C GLN A 82 -5.81 -22.59 7.98
N GLU A 83 -5.07 -22.04 7.02
CA GLU A 83 -4.57 -20.66 7.07
C GLU A 83 -5.70 -19.63 7.28
N VAL A 84 -6.83 -19.79 6.58
CA VAL A 84 -8.00 -18.93 6.74
C VAL A 84 -8.68 -19.13 8.10
N CYS A 85 -8.73 -20.37 8.63
CA CYS A 85 -9.25 -20.61 9.97
C CYS A 85 -8.41 -19.96 11.06
N ASP A 86 -7.08 -19.98 10.89
CA ASP A 86 -6.14 -19.47 11.89
C ASP A 86 -6.05 -17.93 11.86
N THR A 87 -6.27 -17.31 10.68
CA THR A 87 -6.10 -15.86 10.47
C THR A 87 -7.40 -15.08 10.57
N ASP A 88 -8.52 -15.64 10.08
CA ASP A 88 -9.79 -14.90 9.94
C ASP A 88 -10.84 -15.39 10.94
N GLY A 89 -11.61 -14.46 11.53
CA GLY A 89 -12.71 -14.79 12.43
C GLY A 89 -13.91 -15.53 11.79
N TYR A 90 -13.93 -15.72 10.46
CA TYR A 90 -14.93 -16.52 9.76
C TYR A 90 -14.44 -17.02 8.39
N VAL A 91 -14.85 -18.24 8.04
CA VAL A 91 -14.40 -18.96 6.83
C VAL A 91 -15.50 -19.00 5.77
N THR A 92 -15.17 -18.71 4.52
CA THR A 92 -16.08 -18.87 3.36
C THR A 92 -15.41 -19.68 2.25
N ALA A 93 -16.19 -20.37 1.42
CA ALA A 93 -15.67 -21.15 0.30
C ALA A 93 -14.88 -20.27 -0.70
N GLU A 94 -15.31 -19.02 -0.86
CA GLU A 94 -14.62 -18.04 -1.68
C GLU A 94 -13.26 -17.66 -1.10
N LYS A 95 -13.17 -17.35 0.21
CA LYS A 95 -11.89 -17.05 0.88
C LYS A 95 -10.88 -18.19 0.75
N VAL A 96 -11.33 -19.43 0.90
CA VAL A 96 -10.46 -20.62 0.76
C VAL A 96 -10.00 -20.80 -0.68
N ARG A 97 -10.89 -20.63 -1.67
CA ARG A 97 -10.52 -20.62 -3.10
C ARG A 97 -9.49 -19.53 -3.38
N ASN A 98 -9.75 -18.35 -2.86
CA ASN A 98 -8.94 -17.16 -3.05
C ASN A 98 -7.54 -17.35 -2.46
N ALA A 99 -7.46 -17.85 -1.22
CA ALA A 99 -6.21 -18.22 -0.58
C ALA A 99 -5.42 -19.28 -1.40
N TYR A 100 -6.08 -20.35 -1.85
CA TYR A 100 -5.44 -21.41 -2.64
C TYR A 100 -4.94 -20.91 -4.02
N LEU A 101 -5.74 -20.12 -4.73
CA LEU A 101 -5.38 -19.57 -6.04
C LEU A 101 -4.43 -18.37 -5.95
N GLY A 102 -4.08 -17.92 -4.74
CA GLY A 102 -3.36 -16.66 -4.51
C GLY A 102 -4.17 -15.42 -4.90
N LEU A 103 -5.48 -15.56 -5.15
CA LEU A 103 -6.39 -14.46 -5.46
C LEU A 103 -6.80 -13.83 -4.14
N GLY A 104 -6.24 -12.68 -3.78
CA GLY A 104 -6.62 -12.01 -2.52
C GLY A 104 -5.91 -12.53 -1.26
N GLN A 105 -4.93 -13.45 -1.37
CA GLN A 105 -3.86 -13.44 -0.37
C GLN A 105 -3.11 -12.12 -0.52
N ASN A 106 -3.14 -11.32 0.55
CA ASN A 106 -2.45 -10.06 0.82
C ASN A 106 -1.03 -9.93 0.24
N HIS A 107 -0.90 -9.80 -1.08
CA HIS A 107 0.24 -9.15 -1.70
C HIS A 107 -0.10 -7.66 -1.81
N LYS A 108 -0.58 -7.07 -0.71
CA LYS A 108 -0.61 -5.61 -0.62
C LYS A 108 0.84 -5.19 -0.74
N THR A 109 1.14 -4.49 -1.81
CA THR A 109 2.45 -3.94 -2.06
C THR A 109 2.54 -2.54 -1.45
N LEU A 110 3.76 -2.09 -1.17
CA LEU A 110 3.98 -0.81 -0.51
C LEU A 110 3.38 0.34 -1.33
N LEU A 111 3.66 0.40 -2.64
CA LEU A 111 3.17 1.51 -3.46
C LEU A 111 1.66 1.43 -3.66
N ALA A 112 1.07 0.25 -3.79
CA ALA A 112 -0.39 0.13 -3.87
C ALA A 112 -1.10 0.66 -2.62
N VAL A 113 -0.58 0.35 -1.43
CA VAL A 113 -1.14 0.86 -0.17
C VAL A 113 -0.94 2.37 -0.04
N PHE A 114 0.24 2.85 -0.38
CA PHE A 114 0.56 4.27 -0.33
C PHE A 114 -0.31 5.06 -1.33
N LYS A 115 -0.51 4.55 -2.55
CA LYS A 115 -1.38 5.15 -3.56
C LYS A 115 -2.82 5.27 -3.08
N GLN A 116 -3.39 4.19 -2.53
CA GLN A 116 -4.74 4.21 -1.96
C GLN A 116 -4.85 5.26 -0.85
N HIS A 117 -3.87 5.33 0.05
CA HIS A 117 -3.83 6.36 1.08
C HIS A 117 -3.84 7.76 0.47
N ASN A 118 -3.04 8.03 -0.56
CA ASN A 118 -2.97 9.34 -1.20
C ASN A 118 -4.32 9.71 -1.87
N GLU A 119 -4.98 8.76 -2.54
CA GLU A 119 -6.30 8.96 -3.13
C GLU A 119 -7.36 9.33 -2.06
N ASP A 120 -7.32 8.68 -0.90
CA ASP A 120 -8.23 8.99 0.21
C ASP A 120 -7.87 10.29 0.94
N TYR A 121 -6.57 10.61 1.03
CA TYR A 121 -6.09 11.87 1.57
C TYR A 121 -6.53 13.04 0.69
N ALA A 122 -6.44 12.90 -0.64
CA ALA A 122 -6.85 13.92 -1.61
C ALA A 122 -8.32 14.33 -1.43
N LYS A 123 -9.22 13.38 -1.16
CA LYS A 123 -10.65 13.64 -0.90
C LYS A 123 -10.89 14.49 0.35
N GLN A 124 -9.93 14.55 1.26
CA GLN A 124 -10.01 15.28 2.53
C GLN A 124 -9.33 16.66 2.48
N VAL A 125 -8.60 16.96 1.41
CA VAL A 125 -7.93 18.25 1.21
C VAL A 125 -8.96 19.36 1.10
N GLY A 126 -8.70 20.49 1.75
CA GLY A 126 -9.62 21.64 1.78
C GLY A 126 -10.79 21.48 2.76
N LYS A 127 -10.91 20.34 3.42
CA LYS A 127 -11.87 20.09 4.51
C LYS A 127 -11.15 19.90 5.84
N MET A 128 -10.49 18.76 5.98
CA MET A 128 -9.83 18.35 7.23
C MET A 128 -8.30 18.28 7.09
N LYS A 129 -7.78 18.22 5.87
CA LYS A 129 -6.35 18.06 5.59
C LYS A 129 -5.81 19.21 4.76
N SER A 130 -4.55 19.56 5.03
CA SER A 130 -3.86 20.61 4.27
C SER A 130 -3.32 20.08 2.95
N GLU A 131 -3.37 20.90 1.92
CA GLU A 131 -2.80 20.61 0.60
C GLU A 131 -1.28 20.39 0.67
N ARG A 132 -0.58 21.18 1.50
CA ARG A 132 0.87 21.02 1.70
C ARG A 132 1.23 19.66 2.28
N SER A 133 0.42 19.12 3.18
CA SER A 133 0.62 17.77 3.72
C SER A 133 0.38 16.73 2.63
N TYR A 134 -0.69 16.86 1.83
CA TYR A 134 -0.96 15.97 0.70
C TYR A 134 0.20 15.92 -0.29
N TRP A 135 0.69 17.09 -0.72
CA TRP A 135 1.83 17.20 -1.62
C TRP A 135 3.05 16.44 -1.11
N LYS A 136 3.33 16.52 0.20
CA LYS A 136 4.42 15.77 0.82
C LYS A 136 4.25 14.25 0.68
N TYR A 137 3.04 13.72 0.90
CA TYR A 137 2.77 12.30 0.69
C TYR A 137 2.99 11.88 -0.77
N CYS A 138 2.60 12.72 -1.74
CA CYS A 138 2.87 12.46 -3.16
C CYS A 138 4.38 12.44 -3.48
N VAL A 139 5.16 13.37 -2.91
CA VAL A 139 6.61 13.41 -3.10
C VAL A 139 7.28 12.17 -2.54
N VAL A 140 6.92 11.76 -1.31
CA VAL A 140 7.46 10.54 -0.70
C VAL A 140 7.10 9.29 -1.52
N TYR A 141 5.86 9.21 -2.02
CA TYR A 141 5.42 8.14 -2.92
C TYR A 141 6.30 8.05 -4.18
N ASN A 142 6.59 9.20 -4.80
CA ASN A 142 7.43 9.24 -6.01
C ASN A 142 8.88 8.83 -5.71
N HIS A 143 9.45 9.28 -4.59
CA HIS A 143 10.79 8.87 -4.18
C HIS A 143 10.87 7.38 -3.88
N LEU A 144 9.87 6.80 -3.19
CA LEU A 144 9.81 5.35 -2.97
C LEU A 144 9.69 4.59 -4.29
N THR A 145 8.87 5.06 -5.23
CA THR A 145 8.71 4.45 -6.55
C THR A 145 10.04 4.41 -7.30
N GLU A 146 10.77 5.52 -7.29
CA GLU A 146 12.07 5.63 -7.94
C GLU A 146 13.12 4.73 -7.26
N PHE A 147 13.19 4.77 -5.93
CA PHE A 147 14.09 3.94 -5.13
C PHE A 147 13.88 2.45 -5.40
N ILE A 148 12.63 1.97 -5.36
CA ILE A 148 12.29 0.57 -5.62
C ILE A 148 12.73 0.15 -7.03
N LYS A 149 12.46 1.00 -8.02
CA LYS A 149 12.85 0.75 -9.41
C LYS A 149 14.37 0.72 -9.61
N GLN A 150 15.11 1.61 -8.95
CA GLN A 150 16.56 1.72 -9.12
C GLN A 150 17.32 0.65 -8.34
N ARG A 151 16.96 0.43 -7.08
CA ARG A 151 17.68 -0.48 -6.15
C ARG A 151 17.26 -1.93 -6.31
N TYR A 152 15.96 -2.20 -6.39
CA TYR A 152 15.41 -3.56 -6.41
C TYR A 152 15.04 -4.04 -7.82
N LYS A 153 15.04 -3.15 -8.82
CA LYS A 153 14.64 -3.44 -10.22
C LYS A 153 13.22 -4.01 -10.34
N MET A 154 12.35 -3.60 -9.41
CA MET A 154 10.94 -3.99 -9.37
C MET A 154 10.05 -2.78 -9.63
N SER A 155 8.80 -3.02 -10.03
CA SER A 155 7.78 -1.96 -10.13
C SER A 155 7.17 -1.62 -8.77
N ASP A 156 7.17 -2.57 -7.83
CA ASP A 156 6.64 -2.44 -6.48
C ASP A 156 7.25 -3.54 -5.59
N ILE A 157 7.03 -3.49 -4.27
CA ILE A 157 7.54 -4.44 -3.30
C ILE A 157 6.42 -4.93 -2.38
N ALA A 158 6.37 -6.23 -2.07
CA ALA A 158 5.36 -6.75 -1.15
C ALA A 158 5.63 -6.24 0.28
N LEU A 159 4.58 -5.84 1.01
CA LEU A 159 4.74 -5.32 2.38
C LEU A 159 5.53 -6.29 3.29
N ARG A 160 5.28 -7.59 3.16
CA ARG A 160 5.97 -8.65 3.93
C ARG A 160 7.48 -8.74 3.70
N GLU A 161 7.98 -8.18 2.60
CA GLU A 161 9.40 -8.18 2.24
C GLU A 161 10.13 -6.94 2.78
N LEU A 162 9.41 -6.02 3.42
CA LEU A 162 10.00 -4.85 4.04
C LEU A 162 10.80 -5.26 5.28
N THR A 163 12.09 -4.98 5.24
CA THR A 163 13.03 -5.21 6.34
C THR A 163 13.50 -3.88 6.91
N PRO A 164 14.12 -3.86 8.11
CA PRO A 164 14.77 -2.65 8.63
C PRO A 164 15.82 -2.09 7.68
N ALA A 165 16.53 -2.95 6.94
CA ALA A 165 17.50 -2.54 5.92
C ALA A 165 16.84 -1.74 4.78
N PHE A 166 15.61 -2.07 4.38
CA PHE A 166 14.87 -1.27 3.40
C PHE A 166 14.67 0.18 3.88
N ILE A 167 14.39 0.37 5.18
CA ILE A 167 14.17 1.70 5.76
C ILE A 167 15.46 2.52 5.74
N THR A 168 16.57 1.93 6.16
CA THR A 168 17.88 2.60 6.17
C THR A 168 18.41 2.85 4.76
N ASP A 169 18.19 1.92 3.82
CA ASP A 169 18.59 2.09 2.42
C ASP A 169 17.77 3.19 1.75
N PHE A 170 16.49 3.33 2.09
CA PHE A 170 15.67 4.43 1.59
C PHE A 170 16.12 5.78 2.15
N GLU A 171 16.46 5.87 3.44
CA GLU A 171 17.09 7.08 4.00
C GLU A 171 18.39 7.41 3.26
N LEU A 172 19.25 6.42 3.04
CA LEU A 172 20.52 6.60 2.33
C LEU A 172 20.27 7.18 0.94
N PHE A 173 19.33 6.62 0.19
CA PHE A 173 18.91 7.11 -1.12
C PHE A 173 18.48 8.59 -1.08
N LEU A 174 17.67 8.99 -0.09
CA LEU A 174 17.25 10.39 0.06
C LEU A 174 18.45 11.32 0.34
N ARG A 175 19.46 10.85 1.07
CA ARG A 175 20.65 11.65 1.41
C ARG A 175 21.64 11.73 0.25
N THR A 176 21.94 10.62 -0.41
CA THR A 176 23.04 10.53 -1.39
C THR A 176 22.58 10.84 -2.81
N GLU A 177 21.41 10.35 -3.21
CA GLU A 177 20.93 10.48 -4.59
C GLU A 177 19.99 11.69 -4.75
N LYS A 178 19.19 11.99 -3.72
CA LYS A 178 18.34 13.19 -3.69
C LYS A 178 18.98 14.40 -3.02
N ASN A 179 20.16 14.24 -2.43
CA ASN A 179 20.92 15.30 -1.77
C ASN A 179 20.08 16.10 -0.76
N HIS A 180 19.21 15.41 -0.03
CA HIS A 180 18.35 16.04 0.98
C HIS A 180 19.08 16.17 2.32
N CYS A 181 18.91 17.34 2.96
CA CYS A 181 19.41 17.57 4.32
C CYS A 181 18.59 16.80 5.36
N THR A 182 19.15 16.62 6.58
CA THR A 182 18.54 15.82 7.66
C THR A 182 17.08 16.18 7.92
N ASN A 183 16.75 17.47 8.00
CA ASN A 183 15.39 17.92 8.29
C ASN A 183 14.39 17.56 7.19
N THR A 184 14.81 17.59 5.93
CA THR A 184 13.98 17.17 4.80
C THR A 184 13.78 15.67 4.82
N VAL A 185 14.85 14.89 5.02
CA VAL A 185 14.79 13.43 5.13
C VAL A 185 13.88 13.01 6.28
N TRP A 186 14.07 13.57 7.48
CA TRP A 186 13.17 13.39 8.62
C TRP A 186 11.72 13.62 8.23
N SER A 187 11.44 14.73 7.54
CA SER A 187 10.08 15.09 7.14
C SER A 187 9.47 14.12 6.12
N TYR A 188 10.28 13.43 5.32
CA TYR A 188 9.87 12.43 4.32
C TYR A 188 9.73 11.03 4.92
N MET A 189 10.52 10.71 5.93
CA MET A 189 10.40 9.46 6.69
C MET A 189 9.10 9.40 7.51
N MET A 190 8.57 10.55 7.95
CA MET A 190 7.31 10.58 8.73
C MET A 190 6.08 10.06 7.93
N PRO A 191 5.77 10.55 6.71
CA PRO A 191 4.74 9.97 5.86
C PRO A 191 4.92 8.47 5.61
N PHE A 192 6.16 8.04 5.30
CA PHE A 192 6.43 6.63 5.05
C PHE A 192 6.15 5.78 6.31
N ARG A 193 6.60 6.22 7.48
CA ARG A 193 6.28 5.56 8.76
C ARG A 193 4.77 5.49 9.02
N SER A 194 4.02 6.53 8.67
CA SER A 194 2.55 6.54 8.79
C SER A 194 1.89 5.47 7.91
N ILE A 195 2.38 5.24 6.70
CA ILE A 195 1.89 4.18 5.81
C ILE A 195 2.18 2.79 6.39
N ILE A 196 3.38 2.58 6.94
CA ILE A 196 3.72 1.33 7.62
C ILE A 196 2.84 1.09 8.84
N PHE A 197 2.62 2.11 9.67
CA PHE A 197 1.73 1.99 10.82
C PHE A 197 0.30 1.63 10.41
N THR A 198 -0.20 2.24 9.32
CA THR A 198 -1.50 1.88 8.74
C THR A 198 -1.55 0.42 8.28
N ALA A 199 -0.48 -0.08 7.65
CA ALA A 199 -0.39 -1.47 7.23
C ALA A 199 -0.39 -2.45 8.41
N ILE A 200 0.30 -2.11 9.51
CA ILE A 200 0.32 -2.91 10.74
C ILE A 200 -1.06 -2.95 11.39
N ASN A 201 -1.70 -1.78 11.57
CA ASN A 201 -3.02 -1.70 12.21
C ASN A 201 -4.11 -2.45 11.44
N ASN A 202 -3.98 -2.55 10.11
CA ASN A 202 -4.87 -3.33 9.27
C ASN A 202 -4.50 -4.82 9.17
N GLY A 203 -3.45 -5.27 9.89
CA GLY A 203 -2.99 -6.65 9.89
C GLY A 203 -2.28 -7.08 8.60
N TRP A 204 -1.90 -6.15 7.72
CA TRP A 204 -1.20 -6.47 6.46
C TRP A 204 0.30 -6.69 6.67
N LEU A 205 0.84 -6.20 7.79
CA LEU A 205 2.24 -6.32 8.16
C LEU A 205 2.35 -6.75 9.62
N ALA A 206 3.01 -7.87 9.89
CA ALA A 206 3.08 -8.45 11.23
C ALA A 206 4.13 -7.80 12.14
N ARG A 207 5.21 -7.24 11.57
CA ARG A 207 6.31 -6.63 12.31
C ARG A 207 6.63 -5.25 11.74
N ASP A 208 6.91 -4.29 12.61
CA ASP A 208 7.29 -2.94 12.20
C ASP A 208 8.73 -2.93 11.65
N PRO A 209 9.00 -2.69 10.35
CA PRO A 209 10.35 -2.53 9.84
C PRO A 209 11.05 -1.28 10.38
N PHE A 210 10.31 -0.31 10.92
CA PHE A 210 10.85 0.88 11.56
C PHE A 210 11.21 0.69 13.06
N TYR A 211 11.13 -0.52 13.61
CA TYR A 211 11.24 -0.74 15.07
C TYR A 211 12.53 -0.19 15.70
N ALA A 212 13.67 -0.31 15.00
CA ALA A 212 14.97 0.19 15.46
C ALA A 212 15.40 1.50 14.77
N TYR A 213 14.54 2.05 13.91
CA TYR A 213 14.88 3.22 13.12
C TYR A 213 14.59 4.51 13.88
N HIS A 214 15.61 5.38 13.97
CA HIS A 214 15.50 6.68 14.62
C HIS A 214 16.15 7.79 13.79
N ILE A 215 15.41 8.89 13.60
CA ILE A 215 15.88 10.12 12.98
C ILE A 215 15.28 11.29 13.75
N THR A 216 16.10 12.29 14.04
CA THR A 216 15.69 13.51 14.73
C THR A 216 15.82 14.72 13.82
N LYS A 217 15.02 15.74 14.09
CA LYS A 217 15.14 17.02 13.44
C LYS A 217 16.29 17.80 14.09
N GLU A 218 17.18 18.34 13.27
CA GLU A 218 18.25 19.22 13.72
C GLU A 218 17.70 20.65 13.85
N GLU A 219 18.14 21.36 14.90
CA GLU A 219 17.83 22.77 15.05
C GLU A 219 18.52 23.59 13.97
N THR A 220 17.72 24.30 13.16
CA THR A 220 18.23 25.25 12.17
C THR A 220 18.27 26.63 12.80
N LYS A 221 19.45 27.26 12.83
CA LYS A 221 19.59 28.67 13.16
C LYS A 221 18.93 29.50 12.06
N ARG A 222 17.73 30.01 12.32
CA ARG A 222 17.12 31.04 11.48
C ARG A 222 17.79 32.36 11.81
N GLY A 223 18.34 33.03 10.80
CA GLY A 223 18.73 34.42 10.95
C GLY A 223 17.51 35.27 11.30
N PHE A 224 17.74 36.32 12.09
CA PHE A 224 16.74 37.33 12.40
C PHE A 224 17.35 38.69 12.07
N LEU A 225 16.49 39.67 11.78
CA LEU A 225 16.94 41.04 11.56
C LEU A 225 17.08 41.75 12.92
N THR A 226 18.18 42.47 13.12
CA THR A 226 18.33 43.34 14.28
C THR A 226 17.45 44.60 14.14
N LYS A 227 17.29 45.34 15.23
CA LYS A 227 16.54 46.60 15.22
C LYS A 227 17.16 47.61 14.24
N GLU A 228 18.47 47.63 14.15
CA GLU A 228 19.24 48.50 13.26
C GLU A 228 19.00 48.12 11.80
N GLU A 229 18.98 46.82 11.48
CA GLU A 229 18.69 46.32 10.13
C GLU A 229 17.24 46.61 9.71
N ILE A 230 16.28 46.46 10.62
CA ILE A 230 14.88 46.86 10.38
C ILE A 230 14.78 48.37 10.15
N THR A 231 15.48 49.17 10.95
CA THR A 231 15.49 50.64 10.81
C THR A 231 16.11 51.06 9.47
N ALA A 232 17.18 50.39 9.05
CA ALA A 232 17.79 50.60 7.74
C ALA A 232 16.82 50.26 6.59
N LEU A 233 16.04 49.18 6.73
CA LEU A 233 14.99 48.85 5.77
C LEU A 233 13.92 49.94 5.68
N ILE A 234 13.41 50.43 6.82
CA ILE A 234 12.39 51.51 6.88
C ILE A 234 12.86 52.75 6.11
N ASN A 235 14.10 53.17 6.36
CA ASN A 235 14.67 54.37 5.75
C ASN A 235 15.24 54.14 4.34
N GLY A 236 15.27 52.89 3.87
CA GLY A 236 15.84 52.53 2.57
C GLY A 236 14.97 53.03 1.41
N THR A 237 15.60 53.67 0.42
CA THR A 237 14.94 54.13 -0.81
C THR A 237 15.12 53.12 -1.93
N PHE A 238 14.07 52.84 -2.70
CA PHE A 238 14.11 51.87 -3.80
C PHE A 238 13.79 52.53 -5.13
N LYS A 239 14.41 52.05 -6.23
CA LYS A 239 14.16 52.58 -7.58
C LYS A 239 12.75 52.28 -8.11
N LYS A 240 12.10 51.23 -7.61
CA LYS A 240 10.79 50.77 -8.06
C LYS A 240 9.79 50.90 -6.92
N LYS A 241 8.64 51.53 -7.18
CA LYS A 241 7.52 51.62 -6.23
C LYS A 241 7.03 50.26 -5.73
N SER A 242 7.12 49.21 -6.55
CA SER A 242 6.77 47.86 -6.12
C SER A 242 7.65 47.33 -4.99
N TYR A 243 8.92 47.73 -4.92
CA TYR A 243 9.81 47.33 -3.83
C TYR A 243 9.55 48.11 -2.55
N GLU A 244 9.12 49.36 -2.66
CA GLU A 244 8.65 50.15 -1.51
C GLU A 244 7.43 49.48 -0.87
N LEU A 245 6.45 49.05 -1.67
CA LEU A 245 5.30 48.30 -1.17
C LEU A 245 5.73 46.99 -0.49
N ILE A 246 6.64 46.22 -1.08
CA ILE A 246 7.15 44.98 -0.47
C ILE A 246 7.83 45.27 0.87
N ARG A 247 8.65 46.33 0.96
CA ARG A 247 9.24 46.80 2.22
C ARG A 247 8.14 47.11 3.22
N ASP A 248 7.17 47.94 2.86
CA ASP A 248 6.13 48.41 3.78
C ASP A 248 5.29 47.25 4.33
N LEU A 249 4.91 46.30 3.47
CA LEU A 249 4.21 45.08 3.87
C LEU A 249 5.06 44.19 4.79
N PHE A 250 6.36 44.05 4.49
CA PHE A 250 7.29 43.27 5.32
C PHE A 250 7.46 43.91 6.71
N ILE A 251 7.69 45.23 6.75
CA ILE A 251 7.83 46.01 7.98
C ILE A 251 6.53 45.95 8.80
N PHE A 252 5.38 46.09 8.16
CA PHE A 252 4.07 45.90 8.80
C PHE A 252 3.97 44.53 9.47
N CYS A 253 4.37 43.45 8.80
CA CYS A 253 4.42 42.10 9.39
C CYS A 253 5.41 42.02 10.57
N CYS A 254 6.56 42.69 10.52
CA CYS A 254 7.51 42.74 11.63
C CYS A 254 6.93 43.40 12.88
N PHE A 255 6.14 44.47 12.72
CA PHE A 255 5.54 45.20 13.85
C PHE A 255 4.27 44.55 14.40
N THR A 256 3.48 43.92 13.55
CA THR A 256 2.21 43.28 13.95
C THR A 256 2.38 41.82 14.35
N GLY A 257 3.49 41.17 13.97
CA GLY A 257 3.70 39.75 14.14
C GLY A 257 2.86 38.87 13.19
N LEU A 258 2.16 39.47 12.22
CA LEU A 258 1.37 38.74 11.25
C LEU A 258 2.26 37.91 10.32
N SER A 259 1.79 36.71 9.98
CA SER A 259 2.42 35.95 8.90
C SER A 259 2.10 36.59 7.55
N TRP A 260 2.96 36.39 6.55
CA TRP A 260 2.70 36.84 5.18
C TRP A 260 1.32 36.38 4.67
N ARG A 261 0.89 35.18 5.04
CA ARG A 261 -0.40 34.62 4.62
C ARG A 261 -1.58 35.34 5.25
N ASP A 262 -1.45 35.71 6.51
CA ASP A 262 -2.52 36.43 7.23
C ASP A 262 -2.60 37.87 6.72
N MET A 263 -1.45 38.51 6.53
CA MET A 263 -1.38 39.84 5.91
C MET A 263 -1.99 39.84 4.49
N TYR A 264 -1.68 38.83 3.67
CA TYR A 264 -2.24 38.71 2.32
C TYR A 264 -3.77 38.58 2.29
N ASN A 265 -4.37 38.01 3.34
CA ASN A 265 -5.81 37.85 3.48
C ASN A 265 -6.45 38.94 4.35
N LEU A 266 -5.70 39.98 4.74
CA LEU A 266 -6.21 41.05 5.59
C LEU A 266 -7.20 41.91 4.81
N THR A 267 -8.34 42.18 5.42
CA THR A 267 -9.43 42.99 4.86
C THR A 267 -9.76 44.15 5.79
N GLU A 268 -10.51 45.15 5.30
CA GLU A 268 -10.94 46.30 6.11
C GLU A 268 -11.77 45.87 7.32
N GLU A 269 -12.53 44.77 7.23
CA GLU A 269 -13.29 44.20 8.35
C GLU A 269 -12.41 43.74 9.53
N ASN A 270 -11.11 43.52 9.27
CA ASN A 270 -10.15 43.12 10.30
C ASN A 270 -9.50 44.31 11.01
N LEU A 271 -9.80 45.53 10.59
CA LEU A 271 -9.22 46.75 11.14
C LEU A 271 -10.29 47.52 11.94
N GLN A 272 -9.94 47.95 13.14
CA GLN A 272 -10.78 48.77 14.00
C GLN A 272 -10.02 50.05 14.32
N THR A 273 -10.58 51.18 13.91
CA THR A 273 -10.06 52.54 14.13
C THR A 273 -10.66 53.20 15.35
#